data_AF-A0A177B755-F1
#
_entry.id   AF-A0A177B755-F1
#
_cell.length_a   1.000
_cell.length_b   1.000
_cell.length_c   1.000
_cell.angle_alpha   90.00
_cell.angle_beta   90.00
_cell.angle_gamma   90.00
#
_symmetry.space_group_name_H-M   'P 1'
#
loop_
_entity.id
_entity.type
_entity.pdbx_description
1 polymer ?
#
loop_
_entity_poly.entity_id
_entity_poly.type
_entity_poly.pdbx_seq_one_letter_code
_entity_poly.pdbx_strand_id
1 'polypeptide(L)'
;MIMGRDMAPVIVFTFSQKLCEDYALQMNEINFNDSIDEYTIVEIFYNAIDTLSHEDKSLPRITNMLSLLKRGIGIHHSGLLPFLKKTVEMLFLDGLVKALFATETFATDVNMLARTVLYSDTQKYVGIFSSTLHGEEFIPMCGRAGRKSIEKKEF
;
A
#
# COMPACT_ATOMS: atom_id res chain seq x y z
N MET A 1 -4.54 5.40 16.94
CA MET A 1 -4.37 4.21 17.81
C MET A 1 -3.36 3.18 17.26
N ILE A 2 -3.20 3.02 15.94
CA ILE A 2 -2.28 2.01 15.34
C ILE A 2 -0.80 2.44 15.42
N MET A 3 -0.44 3.59 14.86
CA MET A 3 0.97 4.01 14.82
C MET A 3 1.54 4.29 16.21
N GLY A 4 0.75 4.88 17.11
CA GLY A 4 1.14 5.10 18.51
C GLY A 4 1.31 3.83 19.34
N ARG A 5 1.03 2.64 18.79
CA ARG A 5 1.24 1.33 19.44
C ARG A 5 2.29 0.47 18.72
N ASP A 6 3.09 1.07 17.84
CA ASP A 6 4.09 0.35 17.03
C ASP A 6 3.45 -0.83 16.27
N MET A 7 2.31 -0.61 15.62
CA MET A 7 1.59 -1.66 14.88
C MET A 7 1.81 -1.60 13.35
N ALA A 8 2.77 -0.79 12.91
CA ALA A 8 3.18 -0.65 11.51
C ALA A 8 4.18 -1.74 11.06
N PRO A 9 4.28 -2.03 9.74
CA PRO A 9 3.37 -1.55 8.70
C PRO A 9 2.02 -2.26 8.77
N VAL A 10 0.99 -1.61 8.22
CA VAL A 10 -0.39 -2.13 8.16
C VAL A 10 -0.82 -2.31 6.72
N ILE A 11 -1.45 -3.45 6.42
CA ILE A 11 -2.20 -3.66 5.18
C ILE A 11 -3.69 -3.56 5.49
N VAL A 12 -4.38 -2.68 4.79
CA VAL A 12 -5.84 -2.53 4.82
C VAL A 12 -6.39 -3.13 3.53
N PHE A 13 -7.00 -4.32 3.65
CA PHE A 13 -7.66 -4.96 2.52
C PHE A 13 -9.02 -4.32 2.25
N THR A 14 -9.21 -3.94 1.00
CA THR A 14 -10.49 -3.49 0.47
C THR A 14 -10.89 -4.33 -0.74
N PHE A 15 -12.19 -4.40 -1.01
CA PHE A 15 -12.73 -5.18 -2.12
C PHE A 15 -13.06 -4.34 -3.35
N SER A 16 -12.51 -3.12 -3.44
CA SER A 16 -12.72 -2.21 -4.55
C SER A 16 -11.51 -1.31 -4.76
N GLN A 17 -11.06 -1.19 -6.01
CA GLN A 17 -9.97 -0.28 -6.40
C GLN A 17 -10.28 1.16 -5.99
N LYS A 18 -11.54 1.58 -6.20
CA LYS A 18 -12.01 2.90 -5.83
C LYS A 18 -11.94 3.12 -4.31
N LEU A 19 -12.30 2.11 -3.50
CA LEU A 19 -12.21 2.23 -2.05
C LEU A 19 -10.76 2.31 -1.56
N CYS A 20 -9.81 1.61 -2.20
CA CYS A 20 -8.39 1.81 -1.90
C CYS A 20 -7.97 3.27 -2.08
N GLU A 21 -8.34 3.89 -3.21
CA GLU A 21 -8.01 5.29 -3.50
C GLU A 21 -8.74 6.25 -2.53
N ASP A 22 -10.05 6.07 -2.34
CA ASP A 22 -10.87 6.93 -1.50
C ASP A 22 -10.38 6.90 -0.03
N TYR A 23 -10.08 5.72 0.54
CA TYR A 23 -9.57 5.63 1.91
C TYR A 23 -8.15 6.20 2.06
N ALA A 24 -7.28 6.02 1.08
CA ALA A 24 -5.95 6.62 1.10
C ALA A 24 -6.02 8.16 1.06
N LEU A 25 -6.93 8.73 0.26
CA LEU A 25 -7.14 10.17 0.17
C LEU A 25 -7.76 10.76 1.44
N GLN A 26 -8.62 10.01 2.14
CA GLN A 26 -9.17 10.41 3.44
C GLN A 26 -8.10 10.55 4.55
N MET A 27 -6.92 9.96 4.37
CA MET A 27 -5.80 10.06 5.30
C MET A 27 -5.00 11.37 5.12
N ASN A 28 -5.59 12.43 4.56
CA ASN A 28 -4.91 13.66 4.12
C ASN A 28 -4.12 14.42 5.20
N GLU A 29 -4.51 14.34 6.48
CA GLU A 29 -3.85 15.04 7.58
C GLU A 29 -2.72 14.25 8.26
N ILE A 30 -2.52 12.99 7.87
CA ILE A 30 -1.55 12.12 8.51
C ILE A 30 -0.27 12.03 7.67
N ASN A 31 0.87 12.21 8.34
CA ASN A 31 2.19 11.94 7.80
C ASN A 31 2.92 10.93 8.69
N PHE A 32 3.32 9.79 8.13
CA PHE A 32 4.05 8.73 8.83
C PHE A 32 5.57 8.80 8.65
N ASN A 33 6.03 9.69 7.78
CA ASN A 33 7.43 9.78 7.38
C ASN A 33 8.02 11.09 7.89
N ASP A 34 9.31 11.04 8.23
CA ASP A 34 10.10 12.24 8.44
C ASP A 34 10.65 12.78 7.12
N SER A 35 11.41 13.88 7.20
CA SER A 35 11.99 14.50 6.01
C SER A 35 13.05 13.65 5.32
N ILE A 36 13.68 12.71 6.02
CA ILE A 36 14.69 11.81 5.46
C ILE A 36 13.98 10.74 4.62
N ASP A 37 12.98 10.09 5.19
CA ASP A 37 12.10 9.16 4.49
C ASP A 37 11.49 9.81 3.24
N GLU A 38 10.98 11.04 3.37
CA GLU A 38 10.41 11.80 2.26
C GLU A 38 11.42 11.99 1.13
N TYR A 39 12.66 12.39 1.44
CA TYR A 39 13.71 12.58 0.45
C TYR A 39 14.04 11.26 -0.27
N THR A 40 14.24 10.18 0.47
CA THR A 40 14.52 8.85 -0.08
C THR A 40 13.39 8.36 -0.99
N ILE A 41 12.13 8.56 -0.59
CA ILE A 41 10.97 8.20 -1.42
C ILE A 41 10.96 8.99 -2.73
N VAL A 42 11.20 10.29 -2.66
CA VAL A 42 11.21 11.17 -3.85
C VAL A 42 12.28 10.71 -4.83
N GLU A 43 13.48 10.40 -4.35
CA GLU A 43 14.59 9.91 -5.18
C GLU A 43 14.23 8.56 -5.85
N ILE A 44 13.78 7.57 -5.07
CA ILE A 44 13.36 6.26 -5.60
C ILE A 44 12.24 6.42 -6.62
N PHE A 45 11.25 7.27 -6.34
CA PHE A 45 10.11 7.46 -7.21
C PHE A 45 10.51 8.09 -8.54
N TYR A 46 11.31 9.16 -8.53
CA TYR A 46 11.76 9.81 -9.77
C TYR A 46 12.65 8.90 -10.61
N ASN A 47 13.51 8.10 -9.98
CA ASN A 47 14.29 7.07 -10.68
C ASN A 47 13.38 6.02 -11.35
N ALA A 48 12.29 5.60 -10.68
CA ALA A 48 11.35 4.62 -11.23
C ALA A 48 10.55 5.14 -12.44
N ILE A 49 10.38 6.46 -12.57
CA ILE A 49 9.64 7.09 -13.67
C ILE A 49 10.54 7.79 -14.68
N ASP A 50 11.86 7.68 -14.57
CA ASP A 50 12.78 8.53 -15.34
C ASP A 50 12.61 8.37 -16.86
N THR A 51 12.27 7.16 -17.32
CA THR A 51 12.04 6.84 -18.73
C THR A 51 10.72 7.38 -19.30
N LEU A 52 9.81 7.88 -18.45
CA LEU A 52 8.54 8.45 -18.89
C LEU A 52 8.73 9.83 -19.52
N SER A 53 7.83 10.18 -20.44
CA SER A 53 7.77 11.53 -21.00
C SER A 53 7.43 12.56 -19.91
N HIS A 54 7.76 13.84 -20.13
CA HIS A 54 7.37 14.90 -19.20
C HIS A 54 5.85 15.00 -19.02
N GLU A 55 5.09 14.76 -20.09
CA GLU A 55 3.63 14.73 -20.07
C GLU A 55 3.11 13.60 -19.16
N ASP A 56 3.65 12.40 -19.32
CA ASP A 56 3.29 11.26 -18.48
C ASP A 56 3.66 11.50 -17.01
N LYS A 57 4.87 12.02 -16.72
CA LYS A 57 5.30 12.36 -15.36
C LYS A 57 4.36 13.35 -14.66
N SER A 58 3.66 14.19 -15.44
CA SER A 58 2.71 15.19 -14.93
C SER A 58 1.29 14.68 -14.69
N LEU A 59 0.98 13.43 -15.10
CA LEU A 59 -0.38 12.87 -14.96
C LEU A 59 -0.81 12.86 -13.49
N PRO A 60 -2.07 13.26 -13.17
CA PRO A 60 -2.59 13.30 -11.80
C PRO A 60 -2.41 11.99 -11.03
N ARG A 61 -2.51 10.85 -11.72
CA ARG A 61 -2.32 9.53 -11.10
C ARG A 61 -0.91 9.33 -10.54
N ILE A 62 0.11 9.86 -11.22
CA ILE A 62 1.51 9.74 -10.82
C ILE A 62 1.82 10.74 -9.70
N THR A 63 1.40 11.99 -9.87
CA THR A 63 1.65 13.04 -8.86
C THR A 63 0.87 12.80 -7.56
N ASN A 64 -0.38 12.32 -7.63
CA ASN A 64 -1.15 11.95 -6.45
C ASN A 64 -0.54 10.74 -5.72
N MET A 65 -0.04 9.73 -6.46
CA MET A 65 0.66 8.60 -5.84
C MET A 65 1.92 9.07 -5.09
N LEU A 66 2.73 9.94 -5.70
CA LEU A 66 3.90 10.50 -5.01
C LEU A 66 3.51 11.23 -3.73
N SER A 67 2.44 12.04 -3.76
CA SER A 67 1.94 12.75 -2.57
C SER A 67 1.54 11.82 -1.43
N LEU A 68 0.96 10.67 -1.73
CA LEU A 68 0.64 9.63 -0.73
C LEU A 68 1.90 8.94 -0.21
N LEU A 69 2.78 8.51 -1.13
CA LEU A 69 4.00 7.78 -0.79
C LEU A 69 4.91 8.58 0.11
N LYS A 70 5.08 9.88 -0.17
CA LYS A 70 5.85 10.81 0.67
C LYS A 70 5.40 10.79 2.13
N ARG A 71 4.10 10.57 2.38
CA ARG A 71 3.50 10.51 3.72
C ARG A 71 3.46 9.10 4.32
N GLY A 72 4.05 8.12 3.64
CA GLY A 72 4.08 6.72 4.07
C GLY A 72 2.76 5.98 3.82
N ILE A 73 1.95 6.46 2.87
CA ILE A 73 0.68 5.86 2.49
C ILE A 73 0.81 5.30 1.07
N GLY A 74 0.47 4.02 0.89
CA GLY A 74 0.52 3.33 -0.40
C GLY A 74 -0.85 2.82 -0.81
N ILE A 75 -1.04 2.69 -2.12
CA ILE A 75 -2.21 2.03 -2.74
C ILE A 75 -1.70 0.89 -3.61
N HIS A 76 -2.36 -0.27 -3.58
CA HIS A 76 -2.05 -1.41 -4.46
C HIS A 76 -3.31 -2.09 -4.98
N HIS A 77 -3.52 -2.05 -6.29
CA HIS A 77 -4.57 -2.81 -6.97
C HIS A 77 -4.22 -3.05 -8.42
N SER A 78 -4.95 -3.95 -9.08
CA SER A 78 -4.69 -4.37 -10.46
C SER A 78 -4.73 -3.22 -11.47
N GLY A 79 -5.52 -2.18 -11.21
CA GLY A 79 -5.63 -1.01 -12.06
C GLY A 79 -4.39 -0.12 -12.12
N LEU A 80 -3.45 -0.22 -11.18
CA LEU A 80 -2.22 0.60 -11.17
C LEU A 80 -1.26 0.23 -12.30
N LEU A 81 -0.53 1.23 -12.79
CA LEU A 81 0.54 1.03 -13.76
C LEU A 81 1.60 0.07 -13.18
N PRO A 82 2.18 -0.84 -13.99
CA PRO A 82 3.12 -1.84 -13.49
C PRO A 82 4.30 -1.28 -12.68
N PHE A 83 4.88 -0.16 -13.13
CA PHE A 83 5.99 0.47 -12.41
C PHE A 83 5.53 1.02 -11.05
N LEU A 84 4.34 1.65 -10.95
CA LEU A 84 3.80 2.14 -9.68
C LEU A 84 3.60 1.01 -8.69
N LYS A 85 3.08 -0.15 -9.13
CA LYS A 85 2.94 -1.34 -8.29
C LYS A 85 4.30 -1.76 -7.71
N LYS A 86 5.32 -1.83 -8.56
CA LYS A 86 6.69 -2.20 -8.14
C LYS A 86 7.32 -1.18 -7.20
N THR A 87 7.12 0.11 -7.43
CA THR A 87 7.59 1.17 -6.53
C THR A 87 6.91 1.06 -5.17
N VAL A 88 5.58 0.88 -5.11
CA VAL A 88 4.85 0.71 -3.84
C VAL A 88 5.33 -0.54 -3.09
N GLU A 89 5.49 -1.66 -3.81
CA GLU A 89 6.02 -2.92 -3.26
C GLU A 89 7.42 -2.74 -2.64
N MET A 90 8.34 -2.07 -3.33
CA MET A 90 9.68 -1.78 -2.84
C MET A 90 9.65 -0.90 -1.59
N LEU A 91 8.92 0.21 -1.64
CA LEU A 91 8.81 1.13 -0.51
C LEU A 91 8.12 0.49 0.71
N PHE A 92 7.20 -0.46 0.50
CA PHE A 92 6.62 -1.25 1.58
C PHE A 92 7.62 -2.21 2.23
N LEU A 93 8.44 -2.88 1.42
CA LEU A 93 9.51 -3.75 1.92
C LEU A 93 10.58 -3.00 2.72
N ASP A 94 10.89 -1.77 2.30
CA ASP A 94 11.88 -0.90 2.95
C ASP A 94 11.31 -0.18 4.19
N GLY A 95 10.04 -0.40 4.53
CA GLY A 95 9.38 0.24 5.67
C GLY A 95 9.06 1.73 5.44
N LEU A 96 9.14 2.20 4.20
CA LEU A 96 8.82 3.58 3.80
C LEU A 96 7.31 3.78 3.59
N VAL A 97 6.57 2.72 3.24
CA VAL A 97 5.09 2.69 3.30
C VAL A 97 4.64 2.03 4.60
N LYS A 98 4.01 2.80 5.47
CA LYS A 98 3.53 2.38 6.80
C LYS A 98 2.07 1.93 6.77
N ALA A 99 1.27 2.48 5.86
CA ALA A 99 -0.13 2.10 5.64
C ALA A 99 -0.36 1.80 4.15
N LEU A 100 -0.70 0.54 3.84
CA LEU A 100 -0.96 0.09 2.47
C LEU A 100 -2.44 -0.26 2.31
N PHE A 101 -3.14 0.43 1.40
CA PHE A 101 -4.49 0.07 1.00
C PHE A 101 -4.43 -0.85 -0.22
N ALA A 102 -4.86 -2.09 -0.07
CA ALA A 102 -4.68 -3.11 -1.09
C ALA A 102 -5.98 -3.86 -1.43
N THR A 103 -6.13 -4.26 -2.70
CA THR A 103 -7.13 -5.27 -3.06
C THR A 103 -6.62 -6.68 -2.73
N GLU A 104 -7.53 -7.64 -2.69
CA GLU A 104 -7.25 -9.06 -2.41
C GLU A 104 -6.08 -9.64 -3.22
N THR A 105 -5.95 -9.25 -4.50
CA THR A 105 -4.87 -9.72 -5.39
C THR A 105 -3.47 -9.47 -4.82
N PHE A 106 -3.30 -8.48 -3.93
CA PHE A 106 -2.01 -8.28 -3.26
C PHE A 106 -1.59 -9.51 -2.44
N ALA A 107 -2.54 -10.19 -1.79
CA ALA A 107 -2.26 -11.38 -0.99
C ALA A 107 -1.93 -12.62 -1.84
N THR A 108 -2.35 -12.66 -3.10
CA THR A 108 -2.02 -13.75 -4.04
C THR A 108 -0.75 -13.47 -4.82
N ASP A 109 -0.52 -12.21 -5.19
CA ASP A 109 0.52 -11.83 -6.15
C ASP A 109 1.86 -11.50 -5.48
N VAL A 110 1.83 -11.18 -4.17
CA VAL A 110 2.98 -10.60 -3.48
C VAL A 110 3.25 -11.33 -2.17
N ASN A 111 4.52 -11.73 -1.97
CA ASN A 111 4.98 -12.35 -0.72
C ASN A 111 5.50 -11.32 0.28
N MET A 112 4.63 -10.43 0.75
CA MET A 112 4.95 -9.41 1.76
C MET A 112 4.18 -9.67 3.06
N LEU A 113 4.78 -9.29 4.20
CA LEU A 113 4.17 -9.39 5.52
C LEU A 113 4.01 -8.00 6.12
N ALA A 114 2.98 -7.85 6.94
CA ALA A 114 2.68 -6.67 7.71
C ALA A 114 2.52 -7.02 9.18
N ARG A 115 2.82 -6.09 10.07
CA ARG A 115 2.59 -6.29 11.49
C ARG A 115 1.10 -6.39 11.80
N THR A 116 0.28 -5.66 11.04
CA THR A 116 -1.18 -5.65 11.18
C THR A 116 -1.85 -5.82 9.82
N VAL A 117 -2.92 -6.60 9.79
CA VAL A 117 -3.84 -6.67 8.67
C VAL A 117 -5.21 -6.20 9.15
N LEU A 118 -5.85 -5.35 8.36
CA LEU A 118 -7.21 -4.87 8.57
C LEU A 118 -8.07 -5.19 7.36
N TYR A 119 -9.36 -5.40 7.59
CA TYR A 119 -10.37 -5.56 6.56
C TYR A 119 -11.32 -4.39 6.65
N SER A 120 -11.56 -3.72 5.52
CA SER A 120 -12.53 -2.61 5.47
C SER A 120 -13.98 -3.08 5.56
N ASP A 121 -14.24 -4.34 5.18
CA ASP A 121 -15.54 -5.00 5.26
C ASP A 121 -15.31 -6.52 5.36
N THR A 122 -16.35 -7.28 5.68
CA THR A 122 -16.40 -8.75 5.52
C THR A 122 -17.29 -9.17 4.36
N GLN A 123 -17.92 -8.22 3.67
CA GLN A 123 -18.74 -8.44 2.47
C GLN A 123 -18.11 -7.81 1.23
N LYS A 124 -18.22 -8.51 0.10
CA LYS A 124 -17.90 -7.99 -1.24
C LYS A 124 -19.19 -7.59 -1.94
N TYR A 125 -19.16 -6.48 -2.68
CA TYR A 125 -20.31 -5.98 -3.43
C TYR A 125 -19.99 -5.96 -4.92
N VAL A 126 -20.84 -6.59 -5.72
CA VAL A 126 -20.77 -6.59 -7.19
C VAL A 126 -22.14 -6.16 -7.74
N GLY A 127 -22.27 -4.87 -8.06
CA GLY A 127 -23.55 -4.29 -8.43
C GLY A 127 -24.53 -4.34 -7.24
N ILE A 128 -25.63 -5.08 -7.40
CA ILE A 128 -26.66 -5.26 -6.36
C ILE A 128 -26.41 -6.49 -5.47
N PHE A 129 -25.47 -7.36 -5.84
CA PHE A 129 -25.20 -8.60 -5.13
C PHE A 129 -24.12 -8.36 -4.09
N SER A 130 -24.28 -8.98 -2.93
CA SER A 130 -23.20 -9.12 -1.96
C SER A 130 -22.94 -10.58 -1.62
N SER A 131 -21.68 -10.87 -1.31
CA SER A 131 -21.25 -12.16 -0.77
C SER A 131 -20.36 -11.94 0.43
N THR A 132 -20.41 -12.88 1.38
CA THR A 132 -19.47 -12.89 2.50
C THR A 132 -18.11 -13.34 2.01
N LEU A 133 -17.05 -12.77 2.58
CA LEU A 133 -15.67 -13.18 2.32
C LEU A 133 -15.49 -14.67 2.66
N HIS A 134 -15.12 -15.47 1.67
CA HIS A 134 -14.93 -16.90 1.85
C HIS A 134 -13.55 -17.23 2.42
N GLY A 135 -13.39 -18.43 2.99
CA GLY A 135 -12.12 -18.87 3.57
C GLY A 135 -10.95 -18.85 2.58
N GLU A 136 -11.20 -19.19 1.32
CA GLU A 136 -10.21 -19.19 0.23
C GLU A 136 -9.63 -17.79 -0.04
N GLU A 137 -10.42 -16.75 0.24
CA GLU A 137 -10.09 -15.34 0.05
C GLU A 137 -9.48 -14.75 1.33
N PHE A 138 -10.07 -15.10 2.48
CA PHE A 138 -9.64 -14.64 3.80
C PHE A 138 -8.26 -15.16 4.20
N ILE A 139 -7.99 -16.46 4.01
CA ILE A 139 -6.76 -17.12 4.50
C ILE A 139 -5.49 -16.49 3.90
N PRO A 140 -5.38 -16.27 2.57
CA PRO A 140 -4.22 -15.60 1.99
C PRO A 140 -4.01 -14.19 2.54
N MET A 141 -5.10 -13.44 2.76
CA MET A 141 -5.04 -12.08 3.28
C MET A 141 -4.63 -12.05 4.76
N CYS A 142 -5.23 -12.89 5.62
CA CYS A 142 -4.93 -12.89 7.04
C CYS A 142 -3.50 -13.41 7.29
N GLY A 143 -3.02 -14.33 6.45
CA GLY A 143 -1.66 -14.83 6.47
C GLY A 143 -0.60 -13.76 6.20
N ARG A 144 -0.98 -12.57 5.75
CA ARG A 144 -0.06 -11.42 5.65
C ARG A 144 0.22 -10.76 7.00
N ALA A 145 -0.59 -11.03 8.03
CA ALA A 145 -0.30 -10.60 9.39
C ALA A 145 0.80 -11.49 9.98
N GLY A 146 1.98 -10.90 10.21
CA GLY A 146 3.12 -11.63 10.74
C GLY A 146 4.35 -10.76 10.89
N ARG A 147 5.29 -11.21 11.72
CA ARG A 147 6.61 -10.58 11.82
C ARG A 147 7.51 -11.17 10.74
N LYS A 148 8.01 -10.33 9.83
CA LYS A 148 9.21 -10.66 9.09
C LYS A 148 10.32 -10.84 10.12
N SER A 149 10.99 -11.98 10.15
CA SER A 149 12.18 -12.21 10.99
C SER A 149 13.15 -11.08 10.66
N ILE A 150 13.37 -10.16 11.60
CA ILE A 150 14.37 -9.12 11.44
C ILE A 150 15.70 -9.87 11.51
N GLU A 151 16.31 -10.20 10.37
CA GLU A 151 17.74 -10.40 10.35
C GLU A 151 18.34 -9.06 10.74
N LYS A 152 18.74 -8.94 12.01
CA LYS A 152 19.63 -7.88 12.43
C LYS A 152 20.84 -7.98 11.52
N LYS A 153 21.04 -7.03 10.62
CA LYS A 153 22.38 -6.72 10.15
C LYS A 153 23.12 -6.21 11.38
N GLU A 154 23.79 -7.13 12.07
CA GLU A 154 24.83 -6.77 13.02
C GLU A 154 25.88 -6.00 12.22
N PHE A 155 26.09 -4.73 12.61
CA PHE A 155 27.23 -3.93 12.20
C PHE A 155 28.41 -4.24 13.12
#